data_AF-A0A433HNP2-F1
#
_entry.id   AF-A0A433HNP2-F1
#
_cell.length_a   1.000
_cell.length_b   1.000
_cell.length_c   1.000
_cell.angle_alpha   90.00
_cell.angle_beta   90.00
_cell.angle_gamma   90.00
#
_symmetry.space_group_name_H-M   'P 1'
#
loop_
_entity.id
_entity.type
_entity.pdbx_description
1 polymer ?
#
loop_
_entity_poly.entity_id
_entity_poly.type
_entity_poly.pdbx_seq_one_letter_code
_entity_poly.pdbx_strand_id
1 'polypeptide(L)'
;MYIYGTIKVNIFSKEEPWSERIAKVFFWLSIITVSITFDFWQELILFWFVPLLTTFQIIRYWAEMAEHSGLKNENELYASRNTFGNPVEKFFLHPHHDNYHLVHHLFPAIPHYNLKKAHLVLMEDPAYKGAHHCTGFFKSFLPGFYSVVEDICGRYLDRHKKKIS
;
A
#
# COMPACT_ATOMS: atom_id res chain seq x y z
N MET A 1 0.92 -16.96 5.60
CA MET A 1 0.82 -15.95 6.68
C MET A 1 -0.07 -14.76 6.28
N TYR A 2 0.11 -14.16 5.09
CA TYR A 2 -0.69 -13.02 4.61
C TYR A 2 -2.17 -13.36 4.30
N ILE A 3 -2.45 -14.38 3.46
CA ILE A 3 -3.83 -14.82 3.15
C ILE A 3 -4.63 -15.17 4.40
N TYR A 4 -4.02 -15.90 5.34
CA TYR A 4 -4.65 -16.23 6.62
C TYR A 4 -4.97 -14.97 7.45
N GLY A 5 -4.06 -14.00 7.49
CA GLY A 5 -4.30 -12.70 8.12
C GLY A 5 -5.47 -11.95 7.48
N THR A 6 -5.48 -11.87 6.14
CA THR A 6 -6.55 -11.24 5.35
C THR A 6 -7.90 -11.88 5.61
N ILE A 7 -7.98 -13.22 5.60
CA ILE A 7 -9.21 -13.97 5.88
C ILE A 7 -9.67 -13.73 7.32
N LYS A 8 -8.74 -13.82 8.29
CA LYS A 8 -9.07 -13.67 9.71
C LYS A 8 -9.63 -12.28 10.03
N VAL A 9 -9.00 -11.23 9.50
CA VAL A 9 -9.43 -9.84 9.73
C VAL A 9 -10.75 -9.53 9.02
N ASN A 10 -10.91 -9.95 7.77
CA ASN A 10 -12.09 -9.58 6.99
C ASN A 10 -13.34 -10.40 7.34
N ILE A 11 -13.19 -11.67 7.74
CA ILE A 11 -14.34 -12.54 8.06
C ILE A 11 -14.73 -12.45 9.53
N PHE A 12 -13.74 -12.29 10.44
CA PHE A 12 -13.96 -12.33 11.88
C PHE A 12 -13.66 -11.00 12.56
N SER A 13 -13.99 -9.89 11.90
CA SER A 13 -14.06 -8.58 12.54
C SER A 13 -14.96 -8.68 13.78
N LYS A 14 -14.39 -8.47 14.96
CA LYS A 14 -15.10 -8.57 16.25
C LYS A 14 -16.09 -7.42 16.48
N GLU A 15 -15.98 -6.35 15.71
CA GLU A 15 -16.73 -5.09 15.91
C GLU A 15 -17.76 -4.82 14.80
N GLU A 16 -17.95 -5.76 13.87
CA GLU A 16 -18.89 -5.60 12.77
C GLU A 16 -20.37 -5.63 13.26
N PRO A 17 -21.18 -4.58 12.98
CA PRO A 17 -22.61 -4.60 13.26
C PRO A 17 -23.32 -5.74 12.52
N TRP A 18 -24.31 -6.37 13.16
CA TRP A 18 -25.02 -7.51 12.57
C TRP A 18 -25.69 -7.17 11.22
N SER A 19 -26.15 -5.93 11.05
CA SER A 19 -26.77 -5.44 9.82
C SER A 19 -25.79 -5.44 8.65
N GLU A 20 -24.53 -5.06 8.88
CA GLU A 20 -23.48 -5.09 7.86
C GLU A 20 -23.15 -6.52 7.45
N ARG A 21 -23.06 -7.44 8.44
CA ARG A 21 -22.83 -8.85 8.17
C ARG A 21 -23.94 -9.44 7.30
N ILE A 22 -25.20 -9.17 7.65
CA ILE A 22 -26.35 -9.64 6.88
C ILE A 22 -26.36 -9.02 5.49
N ALA A 23 -26.09 -7.72 5.35
CA ALA A 23 -25.97 -7.06 4.05
C ALA A 23 -24.89 -7.70 3.18
N LYS A 24 -23.70 -8.02 3.73
CA LYS A 24 -22.62 -8.70 3.00
C LYS A 24 -23.04 -10.09 2.52
N VAL A 25 -23.69 -10.88 3.38
CA VAL A 25 -24.17 -12.22 3.01
C VAL A 25 -25.21 -12.12 1.90
N PHE A 26 -26.21 -11.25 2.02
CA PHE A 26 -27.21 -11.05 0.96
C PHE A 26 -26.59 -10.56 -0.35
N PHE A 27 -25.63 -9.63 -0.27
CA PHE A 27 -24.90 -9.14 -1.43
C PHE A 27 -24.19 -10.28 -2.17
N TRP A 28 -23.41 -11.11 -1.46
CA TRP A 28 -22.70 -12.23 -2.08
C TRP A 28 -23.63 -13.33 -2.59
N LEU A 29 -24.69 -13.66 -1.85
CA LEU A 29 -25.70 -14.61 -2.33
C LEU A 29 -26.35 -14.10 -3.61
N SER A 30 -26.67 -12.80 -3.69
CA SER A 30 -27.25 -12.22 -4.91
C SER A 30 -26.31 -12.33 -6.11
N ILE A 31 -25.03 -12.00 -5.96
CA ILE A 31 -24.02 -12.14 -7.04
C ILE A 31 -23.91 -13.60 -7.49
N ILE A 32 -23.82 -14.54 -6.55
CA ILE A 32 -23.70 -15.96 -6.86
C ILE A 32 -24.95 -16.45 -7.60
N THR A 33 -26.15 -16.16 -7.07
CA THR A 33 -27.41 -16.53 -7.72
C THR A 33 -27.51 -15.97 -9.12
N VAL A 34 -27.26 -14.66 -9.30
CA VAL A 34 -27.27 -14.02 -10.63
C VAL A 34 -26.27 -14.71 -11.56
N SER A 35 -25.02 -14.92 -11.12
CA SER A 35 -23.99 -15.55 -11.94
C SER A 35 -24.35 -16.97 -12.42
N ILE A 36 -25.04 -17.75 -11.58
CA ILE A 36 -25.51 -19.09 -11.94
C ILE A 36 -26.70 -18.99 -12.90
N THR A 37 -27.67 -18.13 -12.61
CA THR A 37 -28.89 -18.00 -13.44
C THR A 37 -28.61 -17.49 -14.86
N PHE A 38 -27.56 -16.68 -15.04
CA PHE A 38 -27.14 -16.15 -16.34
C PHE A 38 -25.88 -16.87 -16.90
N ASP A 39 -25.48 -17.99 -16.29
CA ASP A 39 -24.39 -18.87 -16.73
C ASP A 39 -23.02 -18.19 -16.94
N PHE A 40 -22.65 -17.24 -16.06
CA PHE A 40 -21.32 -16.60 -16.05
C PHE A 40 -20.52 -16.87 -14.76
N TRP A 41 -20.91 -17.90 -13.99
CA TRP A 41 -20.30 -18.22 -12.71
C TRP A 41 -18.82 -18.63 -12.84
N GLN A 42 -18.41 -19.17 -14.00
CA GLN A 42 -17.01 -19.53 -14.26
C GLN A 42 -16.14 -18.29 -14.41
N GLU A 43 -16.63 -17.27 -15.12
CA GLU A 43 -16.00 -15.97 -15.29
C GLU A 43 -15.86 -15.26 -13.95
N LEU A 44 -16.87 -15.34 -13.08
CA LEU A 44 -16.77 -14.86 -11.71
C LEU A 44 -15.60 -15.53 -10.97
N ILE A 45 -15.45 -16.86 -11.08
CA ILE A 45 -14.31 -17.55 -10.46
C ILE A 45 -12.99 -17.11 -11.07
N LEU A 46 -12.88 -17.12 -12.40
CA LEU A 46 -11.65 -16.88 -13.14
C LEU A 46 -11.15 -15.43 -13.08
N PHE A 47 -12.05 -14.44 -13.05
CA PHE A 47 -11.69 -13.03 -13.08
C PHE A 47 -11.86 -12.31 -11.74
N TRP A 48 -12.55 -12.93 -10.77
CA TRP A 48 -12.68 -12.37 -9.42
C TRP A 48 -11.88 -13.16 -8.40
N PHE A 49 -12.25 -14.42 -8.16
CA PHE A 49 -11.68 -15.20 -7.06
C PHE A 49 -10.23 -15.64 -7.33
N VAL A 50 -9.91 -16.08 -8.55
CA VAL A 50 -8.53 -16.47 -8.89
C VAL A 50 -7.56 -15.30 -8.74
N PRO A 51 -7.78 -14.10 -9.33
CA PRO A 51 -6.90 -12.95 -9.16
C PRO A 51 -6.84 -12.48 -7.70
N LEU A 52 -7.97 -12.49 -6.99
CA LEU A 52 -8.03 -12.10 -5.57
C LEU A 52 -7.12 -12.98 -4.70
N LEU A 53 -7.06 -14.29 -4.97
CA LEU A 53 -6.27 -15.25 -4.18
C LEU A 53 -4.82 -15.41 -4.65
N THR A 54 -4.50 -14.95 -5.86
CA THR A 54 -3.17 -15.13 -6.47
C THR A 54 -2.50 -13.79 -6.77
N THR A 55 -2.80 -13.19 -7.92
CA THR A 55 -2.15 -11.98 -8.44
C THR A 55 -2.28 -10.80 -7.49
N PHE A 56 -3.46 -10.57 -6.93
CA PHE A 56 -3.71 -9.47 -5.98
C PHE A 56 -2.87 -9.61 -4.71
N GLN A 57 -2.74 -10.83 -4.18
CA GLN A 57 -1.92 -11.08 -2.98
C GLN A 57 -0.45 -10.79 -3.23
N ILE A 58 0.05 -11.18 -4.41
CA ILE A 58 1.43 -10.88 -4.81
C ILE A 58 1.62 -9.37 -4.92
N ILE A 59 0.76 -8.68 -5.67
CA ILE A 59 0.86 -7.22 -5.85
C ILE A 59 0.81 -6.49 -4.50
N ARG A 60 -0.15 -6.83 -3.63
CA ARG A 60 -0.25 -6.22 -2.29
C ARG A 60 0.97 -6.49 -1.44
N TYR A 61 1.52 -7.70 -1.48
CA TYR A 61 2.76 -8.00 -0.75
C TYR A 61 3.92 -7.08 -1.19
N TRP A 62 4.11 -6.87 -2.49
CA TRP A 62 5.14 -5.95 -2.99
C TRP A 62 4.84 -4.48 -2.65
N ALA A 63 3.57 -4.05 -2.69
CA ALA A 63 3.18 -2.70 -2.28
C ALA A 63 3.46 -2.45 -0.78
N GLU A 64 3.06 -3.37 0.09
CA GLU A 64 3.35 -3.31 1.54
C GLU A 64 4.86 -3.30 1.81
N MET A 65 5.64 -4.06 1.03
CA MET A 65 7.09 -3.98 1.11
C MET A 65 7.63 -2.61 0.71
N ALA A 66 7.09 -2.03 -0.36
CA ALA A 66 7.45 -0.70 -0.84
C ALA A 66 7.16 0.39 0.19
N GLU A 67 6.16 0.18 1.06
CA GLU A 67 5.61 1.22 1.93
C GLU A 67 6.09 1.10 3.37
N HIS A 68 6.33 -0.11 3.87
CA HIS A 68 6.54 -0.37 5.30
C HIS A 68 7.75 -1.25 5.65
N SER A 69 8.30 -2.03 4.71
CA SER A 69 9.37 -2.98 5.07
C SER A 69 10.64 -2.29 5.55
N GLY A 70 11.24 -2.80 6.62
CA GLY A 70 12.48 -2.29 7.20
C GLY A 70 12.34 -0.99 7.99
N LEU A 71 11.11 -0.50 8.19
CA LEU A 71 10.82 0.73 8.93
C LEU A 71 10.44 0.46 10.38
N LYS A 72 10.72 1.44 11.25
CA LYS A 72 10.36 1.39 12.68
C LYS A 72 9.05 2.14 12.90
N ASN A 73 8.16 1.56 13.69
CA ASN A 73 6.84 2.12 13.97
C ASN A 73 6.74 2.94 15.28
N GLU A 74 7.88 3.30 15.88
CA GLU A 74 7.91 4.08 17.13
C GLU A 74 7.47 5.54 16.92
N ASN A 75 7.61 6.05 15.70
CA ASN A 75 7.19 7.39 15.31
C ASN A 75 6.54 7.31 13.92
N GLU A 76 5.32 7.84 13.80
CA GLU A 76 4.51 7.82 12.57
C GLU A 76 5.27 8.38 11.36
N LEU A 77 6.13 9.39 11.56
CA LEU A 77 6.95 10.01 10.51
C LEU A 77 7.91 9.02 9.83
N TYR A 78 8.30 7.96 10.54
CA TYR A 78 9.26 6.96 10.07
C TYR A 78 8.64 5.56 9.94
N ALA A 79 7.34 5.42 10.21
CA ALA A 79 6.62 4.14 10.15
C ALA A 79 6.25 3.71 8.73
N SER A 80 6.27 4.66 7.79
CA SER A 80 5.99 4.45 6.37
C SER A 80 6.90 5.33 5.49
N ARG A 81 6.86 5.10 4.18
CA ARG A 81 7.65 5.89 3.21
C ARG A 81 6.84 6.32 2.00
N ASN A 82 7.29 7.37 1.31
CA ASN A 82 6.82 7.67 -0.03
C ASN A 82 7.71 6.96 -1.07
N THR A 83 7.11 6.45 -2.15
CA THR A 83 7.83 5.69 -3.19
C THR A 83 7.48 6.21 -4.59
N PHE A 84 8.27 7.13 -5.14
CA PHE A 84 7.96 7.86 -6.38
C PHE A 84 8.31 7.14 -7.68
N GLY A 85 8.30 5.80 -7.67
CA GLY A 85 8.81 4.92 -8.73
C GLY A 85 8.43 5.22 -10.19
N ASN A 86 8.91 4.38 -11.09
CA ASN A 86 8.62 4.56 -12.52
C ASN A 86 7.10 4.35 -12.82
N PRO A 87 6.60 4.73 -14.01
CA PRO A 87 5.18 4.60 -14.33
C PRO A 87 4.62 3.17 -14.19
N VAL A 88 5.44 2.13 -14.44
CA VAL A 88 5.04 0.73 -14.27
C VAL A 88 4.88 0.38 -12.80
N GLU A 89 5.85 0.75 -11.96
CA GLU A 89 5.77 0.57 -10.51
C GLU A 89 4.57 1.32 -9.93
N LYS A 90 4.33 2.56 -10.37
CA LYS A 90 3.17 3.34 -9.94
C LYS A 90 1.84 2.69 -10.33
N PHE A 91 1.74 2.16 -11.54
CA PHE A 91 0.52 1.51 -12.00
C PHE A 91 0.19 0.25 -11.19
N PHE A 92 1.19 -0.61 -10.94
CA PHE A 92 0.94 -1.88 -10.25
C PHE A 92 0.93 -1.77 -8.72
N LEU A 93 1.86 -1.01 -8.14
CA LEU A 93 2.05 -0.98 -6.68
C LEU A 93 1.38 0.19 -6.01
N HIS A 94 1.16 1.30 -6.72
CA HIS A 94 0.70 2.54 -6.14
C HIS A 94 -0.47 3.18 -6.89
N PRO A 95 -1.59 2.45 -7.11
CA PRO A 95 -2.78 3.02 -7.71
C PRO A 95 -3.30 4.20 -6.88
N HIS A 96 -4.03 5.12 -7.51
CA HIS A 96 -4.63 6.27 -6.82
C HIS A 96 -3.65 7.11 -6.00
N HIS A 97 -2.41 7.31 -6.46
CA HIS A 97 -1.40 8.10 -5.72
C HIS A 97 -1.01 7.53 -4.34
N ASP A 98 -1.21 6.23 -4.10
CA ASP A 98 -0.74 5.56 -2.87
C ASP A 98 0.80 5.63 -2.72
N ASN A 99 1.50 6.06 -3.78
CA ASN A 99 2.93 6.34 -3.78
C ASN A 99 3.33 7.47 -2.80
N TYR A 100 2.36 8.24 -2.30
CA TYR A 100 2.51 9.22 -1.22
C TYR A 100 2.06 8.63 0.14
N HIS A 101 2.40 7.36 0.39
CA HIS A 101 1.87 6.60 1.53
C HIS A 101 2.16 7.26 2.89
N LEU A 102 3.36 7.82 3.07
CA LEU A 102 3.69 8.57 4.29
C LEU A 102 2.78 9.79 4.50
N VAL A 103 2.41 10.50 3.42
CA VAL A 103 1.42 11.59 3.53
C VAL A 103 0.07 11.04 3.98
N HIS A 104 -0.34 9.89 3.45
CA HIS A 104 -1.60 9.26 3.82
C HIS A 104 -1.63 8.84 5.29
N HIS A 105 -0.54 8.28 5.82
CA HIS A 105 -0.45 7.95 7.25
C HIS A 105 -0.54 9.19 8.15
N LEU A 106 0.17 10.27 7.80
CA LEU A 106 0.14 11.51 8.59
C LEU A 106 -1.19 12.25 8.47
N PHE A 107 -1.84 12.19 7.31
CA PHE A 107 -3.06 12.94 7.01
C PHE A 107 -4.07 12.11 6.20
N PRO A 108 -4.68 11.08 6.79
CA PRO A 108 -5.56 10.14 6.08
C PRO A 108 -6.85 10.79 5.55
N ALA A 109 -7.23 11.94 6.10
CA ALA A 109 -8.38 12.72 5.64
C ALA A 109 -8.14 13.44 4.29
N ILE A 110 -6.88 13.56 3.83
CA ILE A 110 -6.59 14.20 2.55
C ILE A 110 -6.94 13.22 1.43
N PRO A 111 -7.82 13.61 0.49
CA PRO A 111 -8.20 12.74 -0.59
C PRO A 111 -7.02 12.51 -1.54
N HIS A 112 -6.98 11.32 -2.13
CA HIS A 112 -5.83 10.82 -2.89
C HIS A 112 -5.37 11.74 -4.05
N TYR A 113 -6.28 12.47 -4.68
CA TYR A 113 -5.95 13.43 -5.74
C TYR A 113 -5.23 14.71 -5.25
N ASN A 114 -5.21 14.96 -3.94
CA ASN A 114 -4.52 16.09 -3.32
C ASN A 114 -3.23 15.68 -2.57
N LEU A 115 -2.91 14.38 -2.46
CA LEU A 115 -1.72 13.91 -1.72
C LEU A 115 -0.42 14.51 -2.27
N LYS A 116 -0.31 14.67 -3.59
CA LYS A 116 0.85 15.36 -4.20
C LYS A 116 0.99 16.81 -3.71
N LYS A 117 -0.12 17.55 -3.60
CA LYS A 117 -0.10 18.94 -3.14
C LYS A 117 0.31 19.01 -1.66
N ALA A 118 -0.26 18.12 -0.85
CA ALA A 118 0.10 18.00 0.56
C ALA A 118 1.58 17.63 0.74
N HIS A 119 2.09 16.68 -0.05
CA HIS A 119 3.53 16.35 -0.07
C HIS A 119 4.40 17.59 -0.32
N LEU A 120 4.06 18.41 -1.32
CA LEU A 120 4.84 19.62 -1.63
C LEU A 120 4.87 20.62 -0.47
N VAL A 121 3.74 20.81 0.23
CA VAL A 121 3.69 21.65 1.43
C VAL A 121 4.53 21.05 2.56
N LEU A 122 4.41 19.74 2.79
CA LEU A 122 5.17 19.06 3.85
C LEU A 122 6.68 19.05 3.60
N MET A 123 7.14 19.17 2.35
CA MET A 123 8.56 19.29 2.03
C MET A 123 9.21 20.58 2.55
N GLU A 124 8.42 21.55 3.00
CA GLU A 124 8.90 22.75 3.72
C GLU A 124 9.33 22.42 5.16
N ASP A 125 8.82 21.34 5.74
CA ASP A 125 9.20 20.85 7.07
C ASP A 125 10.51 20.02 7.00
N PRO A 126 11.58 20.41 7.74
CA PRO A 126 12.84 19.69 7.72
C PRO A 126 12.77 18.23 8.20
N ALA A 127 11.89 17.92 9.16
CA ALA A 127 11.73 16.57 9.68
C ALA A 127 11.06 15.68 8.62
N TYR A 128 10.00 16.17 7.98
CA TYR A 128 9.35 15.43 6.89
C TYR A 128 10.27 15.26 5.68
N LYS A 129 11.01 16.30 5.31
CA LYS A 129 12.00 16.23 4.22
C LYS A 129 13.10 15.19 4.50
N GLY A 130 13.45 14.98 5.77
CA GLY A 130 14.40 13.96 6.23
C GLY A 130 13.78 12.59 6.51
N ALA A 131 12.49 12.39 6.24
CA ALA A 131 11.83 11.09 6.34
C ALA A 131 12.15 10.19 5.13
N HIS A 132 11.58 8.99 5.11
CA HIS A 132 11.85 8.02 4.05
C HIS A 132 11.14 8.40 2.74
N HIS A 133 11.93 8.79 1.74
CA HIS A 133 11.47 9.06 0.37
C HIS A 133 12.32 8.26 -0.61
N CYS A 134 11.70 7.27 -1.26
CA CYS A 134 12.35 6.39 -2.23
C CYS A 134 11.92 6.74 -3.65
N THR A 135 12.81 6.51 -4.62
CA THR A 135 12.55 6.79 -6.05
C THR A 135 12.73 5.53 -6.88
N GLY A 136 11.89 4.54 -6.59
CA GLY A 136 11.85 3.25 -7.26
C GLY A 136 11.98 2.08 -6.30
N PHE A 137 11.49 0.90 -6.69
CA PHE A 137 11.54 -0.27 -5.82
C PHE A 137 12.95 -0.86 -5.79
N PHE A 138 13.47 -1.24 -6.96
CA PHE A 138 14.77 -1.93 -7.07
C PHE A 138 15.94 -0.98 -7.25
N LYS A 139 15.77 0.05 -8.08
CA LYS A 139 16.81 1.04 -8.39
C LYS A 139 16.25 2.45 -8.26
N SER A 140 17.10 3.33 -7.76
CA SER A 140 16.88 4.77 -7.83
C SER A 140 17.31 5.30 -9.18
N PHE A 141 16.46 6.11 -9.80
CA PHE A 141 16.78 6.83 -11.04
C PHE A 141 17.16 8.30 -10.80
N LEU A 142 17.13 8.77 -9.54
CA LEU A 142 17.46 10.14 -9.18
C LEU A 142 18.73 10.20 -8.33
N PRO A 143 19.74 11.01 -8.71
CA PRO A 143 20.94 11.20 -7.91
C PRO A 143 20.62 11.66 -6.50
N GLY A 144 21.17 10.97 -5.49
CA GLY A 144 20.98 11.31 -4.08
C GLY A 144 19.72 10.73 -3.42
N PHE A 145 18.90 9.99 -4.16
CA PHE A 145 17.75 9.25 -3.63
C PHE A 145 18.01 7.74 -3.60
N TYR A 146 17.30 7.03 -2.73
CA TYR A 146 17.43 5.59 -2.53
C TYR A 146 16.31 4.82 -3.22
N SER A 147 16.57 3.56 -3.58
CA SER A 147 15.48 2.61 -3.85
C SER A 147 14.95 2.01 -2.54
N VAL A 148 13.74 1.45 -2.59
CA VAL A 148 13.16 0.70 -1.46
C VAL A 148 14.13 -0.39 -0.97
N VAL A 149 14.73 -1.15 -1.88
CA VAL A 149 15.68 -2.22 -1.53
C VAL A 149 16.91 -1.66 -0.82
N GLU A 150 17.43 -0.52 -1.26
CA GLU A 150 18.59 0.12 -0.63
C GLU A 150 18.27 0.64 0.78
N ASP A 151 17.07 1.20 0.95
CA ASP A 151 16.56 1.67 2.24
C ASP A 151 16.38 0.49 3.22
N ILE A 152 15.76 -0.61 2.78
CA ILE A 152 15.57 -1.85 3.56
C ILE A 152 16.92 -2.44 4.00
N CYS A 153 17.90 -2.52 3.10
CA CYS A 153 19.21 -3.09 3.41
C CYS A 153 20.09 -2.17 4.27
N GLY A 154 19.57 -1.06 4.82
CA GLY A 154 20.27 -0.22 5.78
C GLY A 154 21.26 0.78 5.19
N ARG A 155 21.31 0.97 3.87
CA ARG A 155 22.20 1.97 3.23
C ARG A 155 21.80 3.42 3.49
N TYR A 156 20.61 3.63 4.06
CA TYR A 156 20.15 4.93 4.53
C TYR A 156 20.97 5.45 5.72
N LEU A 157 21.19 4.60 6.73
CA LEU A 157 21.86 4.99 7.99
C LEU A 157 23.37 5.23 7.81
N ASP A 158 24.03 4.46 6.95
CA ASP A 158 25.49 4.56 6.74
C ASP A 158 25.93 5.87 6.08
N ARG A 159 25.09 6.51 5.27
CA ARG A 159 25.41 7.81 4.64
C ARG A 159 25.00 9.03 5.47
N HIS A 160 23.91 8.94 6.24
CA HIS A 160 23.54 10.03 7.16
C HIS A 160 24.55 10.18 8.30
N LYS A 161 25.12 9.08 8.82
CA LYS A 161 26.27 9.16 9.75
C LYS A 161 27.49 9.85 9.13
N LYS A 162 27.79 9.59 7.85
CA LYS A 162 28.92 10.19 7.12
C LYS A 162 28.75 11.67 6.75
N LYS A 163 27.53 12.21 6.76
CA LYS A 163 27.28 13.64 6.50
C LYS A 163 27.36 14.52 7.74
N ILE A 164 27.38 13.91 8.93
CA ILE A 164 27.40 14.59 10.24
C ILE A 164 28.75 14.38 10.94
N SER A 165 29.68 13.64 10.31
CA SER A 165 31.09 13.48 10.71
C SER A 165 32.01 14.28 9.80
#